data_AF-A0A939BAP2-F1
#
_entry.id   AF-A0A939BAP2-F1
#
_cell.length_a   1.000
_cell.length_b   1.000
_cell.length_c   1.000
_cell.angle_alpha   90.00
_cell.angle_beta   90.00
_cell.angle_gamma   90.00
#
_symmetry.space_group_name_H-M   'P 1'
#
loop_
_entity.id
_entity.type
_entity.pdbx_description
1 polymer ?
#
loop_
_entity_poly.entity_id
_entity_poly.type
_entity_poly.pdbx_seq_one_letter_code
_entity_poly.pdbx_strand_id
1 'polypeptide(L)'
;MNVSERISCLSGFQLKCIAILSMALDHTGAVLFPQEIWLRCAGRLAFPIFCFLIVEGFVHTHDVYRYMARLGVFALISEIPYDLAFRGVCLEFAYQNVFFTLLIGIVMMKLLSVTRLWPEKAAILILAMWLAVVLRTDYNFRGILLIFMLYVFREQKFLAAAAGGLWN
;
A
#
# COMPACT_ATOMS: atom_id res chain seq x y z
N MET A 1 25.02 -27.07 0.83
CA MET A 1 24.65 -26.01 -0.14
C MET A 1 23.14 -25.83 -0.08
N ASN A 2 22.69 -24.79 0.62
CA ASN A 2 21.27 -24.57 0.90
C ASN A 2 20.58 -23.86 -0.26
N VAL A 3 19.42 -24.37 -0.64
CA VAL A 3 18.47 -23.82 -1.62
C VAL A 3 17.95 -22.41 -1.23
N SER A 4 18.36 -21.90 -0.06
CA SER A 4 17.91 -20.65 0.55
C SER A 4 18.45 -19.36 -0.10
N GLU A 5 19.44 -19.42 -1.00
CA GLU A 5 20.06 -18.21 -1.60
C GLU A 5 19.48 -17.80 -2.98
N ARG A 6 18.55 -18.56 -3.57
CA ARG A 6 18.11 -18.33 -4.96
C ARG A 6 16.80 -17.54 -5.15
N ILE A 7 16.21 -16.95 -4.11
CA ILE A 7 14.95 -16.18 -4.24
C ILE A 7 15.01 -14.80 -3.57
N SER A 8 16.08 -14.03 -3.79
CA SER A 8 16.01 -12.57 -3.69
C SER A 8 16.73 -11.92 -4.87
N CYS A 9 16.09 -11.85 -6.02
CA CYS A 9 16.64 -11.21 -7.21
C CYS A 9 16.70 -9.66 -7.07
N LEU A 10 15.99 -9.08 -6.09
CA LEU A 10 15.89 -7.63 -5.90
C LEU A 10 16.01 -7.26 -4.40
N SER A 11 16.85 -6.28 -4.09
CA SER A 11 16.91 -5.65 -2.76
C SER A 11 15.66 -4.82 -2.48
N GLY A 12 15.30 -4.65 -1.20
CA GLY A 12 14.15 -3.83 -0.80
C GLY A 12 14.23 -2.37 -1.27
N PHE A 13 15.44 -1.87 -1.55
CA PHE A 13 15.63 -0.56 -2.18
C PHE A 13 15.20 -0.57 -3.66
N GLN A 14 15.60 -1.59 -4.43
CA GLN A 14 15.20 -1.73 -5.83
C GLN A 14 13.68 -1.89 -5.97
N LEU A 15 13.02 -2.62 -5.07
CA LEU A 15 11.56 -2.74 -5.05
C LEU A 15 10.86 -1.39 -4.80
N LYS A 16 11.41 -0.55 -3.90
CA LYS A 16 10.89 0.82 -3.68
C LYS A 16 11.03 1.67 -4.93
N CYS A 17 12.18 1.62 -5.61
CA CYS A 17 12.39 2.34 -6.86
C CYS A 17 11.42 1.89 -7.95
N ILE A 18 11.22 0.57 -8.10
CA ILE A 18 10.26 0.01 -9.06
C ILE A 18 8.84 0.49 -8.75
N ALA A 19 8.42 0.46 -7.48
CA ALA A 19 7.09 0.91 -7.08
C ALA A 19 6.87 2.40 -7.35
N ILE A 20 7.84 3.26 -7.02
CA ILE A 20 7.77 4.70 -7.26
C ILE A 20 7.73 5.00 -8.77
N LEU A 21 8.59 4.36 -9.56
CA LEU A 21 8.63 4.53 -11.01
C LEU A 21 7.34 4.05 -11.66
N SER A 22 6.82 2.89 -11.24
CA SER A 22 5.55 2.34 -11.73
C SER A 22 4.37 3.25 -11.40
N MET A 23 4.29 3.80 -10.18
CA MET A 23 3.24 4.75 -9.78
C MET A 23 3.34 6.09 -10.51
N ALA A 24 4.57 6.59 -10.73
CA ALA A 24 4.80 7.81 -11.50
C ALA A 24 4.39 7.62 -12.98
N LEU A 25 4.71 6.47 -13.57
CA LEU A 25 4.26 6.12 -14.92
C LEU A 25 2.74 6.00 -15.02
N ASP A 26 2.06 5.46 -14.01
CA ASP A 26 0.60 5.38 -13.94
C ASP A 26 -0.04 6.77 -13.97
N HIS A 27 0.42 7.66 -13.10
CA HIS A 27 -0.12 9.00 -12.97
C HIS A 27 0.21 9.89 -14.18
N THR A 28 1.44 9.83 -14.70
CA THR A 28 1.82 10.55 -15.93
C THR A 28 1.07 10.02 -17.16
N GLY A 29 0.88 8.70 -17.27
CA GLY A 29 0.07 8.08 -18.32
C GLY A 29 -1.40 8.47 -18.23
N ALA A 30 -1.99 8.47 -17.02
CA ALA A 30 -3.37 8.88 -16.80
C ALA A 30 -3.62 10.36 -17.18
N VAL A 31 -2.65 11.24 -16.91
CA VAL A 31 -2.78 12.69 -17.18
C VAL A 31 -2.45 13.04 -18.63
N LEU A 32 -1.40 12.44 -19.22
CA LEU A 32 -0.90 12.83 -20.56
C LEU A 32 -1.41 11.93 -21.69
N PHE A 33 -1.68 10.65 -21.42
CA PHE A 33 -2.02 9.64 -22.42
C PHE A 33 -3.16 8.71 -21.94
N PRO A 34 -4.37 9.24 -21.65
CA PRO A 34 -5.46 8.47 -21.04
C PRO A 34 -5.96 7.27 -21.87
N GLN A 35 -5.66 7.25 -23.18
CA GLN A 35 -6.01 6.17 -24.11
C GLN A 35 -5.07 4.95 -24.00
N GLU A 36 -3.88 5.10 -23.40
CA GLU A 36 -2.85 4.06 -23.33
C GLU A 36 -3.05 3.15 -22.10
N ILE A 37 -3.96 2.19 -22.23
CA ILE A 37 -4.34 1.23 -21.17
C ILE A 37 -3.12 0.50 -20.56
N TRP A 38 -2.06 0.26 -21.35
CA TRP A 38 -0.88 -0.48 -20.90
C TRP A 38 -0.10 0.23 -19.80
N LEU A 39 -0.05 1.57 -19.82
CA LEU A 39 0.57 2.38 -18.76
C LEU A 39 -0.21 2.24 -17.45
N ARG A 40 -1.55 2.19 -17.53
CA ARG A 40 -2.42 1.89 -16.38
C ARG A 40 -2.22 0.48 -15.82
N CYS A 41 -2.10 -0.53 -16.70
CA CYS A 41 -1.88 -1.91 -16.26
C CYS A 41 -0.53 -2.08 -15.54
N ALA A 42 0.52 -1.42 -16.03
CA ALA A 42 1.83 -1.42 -15.38
C ALA A 42 1.80 -0.70 -14.01
N GLY A 43 1.04 0.38 -13.90
CA GLY A 43 0.82 1.13 -12.66
C GLY A 43 0.07 0.38 -11.57
N ARG A 44 -0.89 -0.47 -11.94
CA ARG A 44 -1.66 -1.29 -10.97
C ARG A 44 -0.80 -2.28 -10.20
N LEU A 45 0.37 -2.65 -10.71
CA LEU A 45 1.35 -3.48 -10.00
C LEU A 45 2.11 -2.71 -8.91
N ALA A 46 2.18 -1.38 -8.98
CA ALA A 46 2.84 -0.56 -7.96
C ALA A 46 2.21 -0.77 -6.58
N PHE A 47 0.89 -0.85 -6.52
CA PHE A 47 0.17 -0.92 -5.24
C PHE A 47 0.40 -2.23 -4.47
N PRO A 48 0.29 -3.44 -5.07
CA PRO A 48 0.69 -4.67 -4.40
C PRO A 48 2.13 -4.66 -3.91
N ILE A 49 3.05 -4.02 -4.66
CA ILE A 49 4.44 -3.87 -4.24
C ILE A 49 4.53 -2.96 -3.02
N PHE A 50 3.83 -1.82 -2.99
CA PHE A 50 3.77 -0.95 -1.80
C PHE A 50 3.16 -1.67 -0.59
N CYS A 51 2.10 -2.44 -0.79
CA CYS A 51 1.47 -3.25 0.26
C CYS A 51 2.39 -4.35 0.79
N PHE A 52 3.21 -4.96 -0.06
CA PHE A 52 4.23 -5.90 0.38
C PHE A 52 5.33 -5.19 1.18
N LEU A 53 5.85 -4.06 0.67
CA LEU A 53 6.91 -3.30 1.32
C LEU A 53 6.50 -2.75 2.69
N ILE A 54 5.23 -2.36 2.88
CA ILE A 54 4.75 -1.87 4.17
C ILE A 54 4.57 -2.99 5.19
N VAL A 55 4.13 -4.17 4.76
CA VAL A 55 4.03 -5.37 5.60
C VAL A 55 5.42 -5.80 6.05
N GLU A 56 6.36 -5.95 5.12
CA GLU A 56 7.75 -6.29 5.41
C GLU A 56 8.42 -5.23 6.30
N GLY A 57 8.21 -3.95 5.97
CA GLY A 57 8.71 -2.82 6.76
C GLY A 57 8.18 -2.80 8.18
N PHE A 58 6.90 -3.13 8.37
CA PHE A 58 6.27 -3.23 9.68
C PHE A 58 6.85 -4.39 10.50
N VAL A 59 7.01 -5.57 9.89
CA VAL A 59 7.52 -6.77 10.57
C VAL A 59 8.98 -6.61 11.02
N HIS A 60 9.80 -5.94 10.20
CA HIS A 60 11.24 -5.79 10.47
C HIS A 60 11.61 -4.50 11.24
N THR A 61 10.69 -3.55 11.39
CA THR A 61 10.97 -2.29 12.08
C THR A 61 10.78 -2.42 13.59
N HIS A 62 11.79 -2.01 14.35
CA HIS A 62 11.71 -1.94 15.82
C HIS A 62 10.84 -0.77 16.33
N ASP A 63 10.83 0.37 15.62
CA ASP A 63 10.07 1.58 15.98
C ASP A 63 8.97 1.89 14.96
N VAL A 64 7.83 1.24 15.14
CA VAL A 64 6.65 1.39 14.26
C VAL A 64 6.09 2.81 14.30
N TYR A 65 6.16 3.51 15.44
CA TYR A 65 5.63 4.87 15.55
C TYR A 65 6.42 5.85 14.70
N ARG A 66 7.75 5.76 14.70
CA ARG A 66 8.60 6.55 13.81
C ARG A 66 8.41 6.18 12.34
N TYR A 67 8.07 4.92 12.05
CA TYR A 67 7.70 4.51 10.70
C TYR A 67 6.38 5.15 10.25
N MET A 68 5.34 5.10 11.09
CA MET A 68 4.07 5.77 10.85
C MET A 68 4.22 7.28 10.70
N ALA A 69 5.01 7.93 11.56
CA ALA A 69 5.24 9.37 11.49
C ALA A 69 5.87 9.78 10.16
N ARG A 70 6.91 9.06 9.71
CA ARG A 70 7.53 9.31 8.40
C ARG A 70 6.51 9.15 7.28
N LEU A 71 5.71 8.08 7.31
CA LEU A 71 4.68 7.84 6.29
C LEU A 71 3.59 8.93 6.31
N GLY A 72 3.15 9.36 7.49
CA GLY A 72 2.16 10.42 7.64
C GLY A 72 2.67 11.78 7.15
N VAL A 73 3.93 12.10 7.42
CA VAL A 73 4.58 13.31 6.86
C VAL A 73 4.62 13.23 5.33
N PHE A 74 4.99 12.08 4.77
CA PHE A 74 4.94 11.88 3.31
C PHE A 74 3.52 12.04 2.76
N ALA A 75 2.52 11.47 3.43
CA ALA A 75 1.11 11.57 3.01
C ALA A 75 0.62 13.01 2.91
N LEU A 76 0.96 13.86 3.89
CA LEU A 76 0.60 15.27 3.89
C LEU A 76 1.35 16.06 2.81
N ILE A 77 2.66 15.84 2.67
CA ILE A 77 3.48 16.53 1.66
C ILE A 77 3.05 16.13 0.26
N SER A 78 2.70 14.86 0.03
CA SER A 78 2.29 14.36 -1.28
C SER A 78 0.86 14.73 -1.68
N GLU A 79 0.03 15.23 -0.76
CA GLU A 79 -1.32 15.69 -1.11
C GLU A 79 -1.28 16.90 -2.05
N ILE A 80 -0.40 17.87 -1.77
CA ILE A 80 -0.22 19.09 -2.57
C ILE A 80 0.07 18.78 -4.06
N PRO A 81 1.08 17.97 -4.42
CA PRO A 81 1.33 17.63 -5.81
C PRO A 81 0.26 16.70 -6.40
N TYR A 82 -0.39 15.86 -5.59
CA TYR A 82 -1.46 14.97 -6.05
C TYR A 82 -2.69 15.77 -6.50
N ASP A 83 -3.16 16.70 -5.67
CA ASP A 83 -4.33 17.54 -5.99
C ASP A 83 -4.05 18.45 -7.18
N LEU A 84 -2.84 18.99 -7.27
CA LEU A 84 -2.43 19.82 -8.40
C LEU A 84 -2.40 19.02 -9.71
N ALA A 85 -1.91 17.78 -9.68
CA ALA A 85 -1.79 16.93 -10.87
C ALA A 85 -3.13 16.37 -11.36
N PHE A 86 -4.05 16.03 -10.45
CA PHE A 86 -5.31 15.36 -10.79
C PHE A 86 -6.51 16.29 -10.89
N ARG A 87 -6.47 17.43 -10.21
CA ARG A 87 -7.63 18.33 -10.07
C ARG A 87 -7.35 19.80 -10.39
N GLY A 88 -6.08 20.18 -10.51
CA GLY A 88 -5.68 21.56 -10.83
C GLY A 88 -5.92 22.56 -9.69
N VAL A 89 -6.17 22.08 -8.47
CA VAL A 89 -6.36 22.88 -7.25
C VAL A 89 -5.28 22.52 -6.23
N CYS A 90 -4.88 23.47 -5.39
CA CYS A 90 -3.72 23.30 -4.51
C CYS A 90 -3.95 22.36 -3.32
N LEU A 91 -5.20 22.29 -2.82
CA LEU A 91 -5.60 21.43 -1.69
C LEU A 91 -7.09 21.09 -1.82
N GLU A 92 -7.43 19.81 -1.95
CA GLU A 92 -8.81 19.32 -1.98
C GLU A 92 -8.96 18.02 -1.17
N PHE A 93 -9.57 18.14 0.01
CA PHE A 93 -9.78 17.01 0.92
C PHE A 93 -10.79 15.95 0.45
N ALA A 94 -11.31 16.05 -0.77
CA ALA A 94 -12.34 15.15 -1.29
C ALA A 94 -11.81 13.74 -1.62
N TYR A 95 -10.52 13.61 -1.91
CA TYR A 95 -9.83 12.36 -2.21
C TYR A 95 -8.44 12.35 -1.58
N GLN A 96 -8.07 11.23 -0.98
CA GLN A 96 -6.82 11.10 -0.22
C GLN A 96 -5.85 10.17 -0.96
N ASN A 97 -4.58 10.55 -1.03
CA ASN A 97 -3.55 9.79 -1.76
C ASN A 97 -3.30 8.37 -1.18
N VAL A 98 -2.54 7.57 -1.92
CA VAL A 98 -2.18 6.19 -1.55
C VAL A 98 -1.54 6.06 -0.17
N PHE A 99 -0.78 7.06 0.29
CA PHE A 99 -0.07 7.01 1.57
C PHE A 99 -1.03 7.00 2.76
N PHE A 100 -2.21 7.61 2.65
CA PHE A 100 -3.25 7.49 3.67
C PHE A 100 -3.78 6.06 3.78
N THR A 101 -3.99 5.36 2.66
CA THR A 101 -4.38 3.94 2.66
C THR A 101 -3.32 3.09 3.38
N LEU A 102 -2.06 3.33 3.04
CA LEU A 102 -0.91 2.65 3.63
C LEU A 102 -0.79 2.92 5.13
N LEU A 103 -1.03 4.16 5.57
CA LEU A 103 -1.00 4.55 6.98
C LEU A 103 -2.09 3.83 7.79
N ILE A 104 -3.32 3.79 7.28
CA ILE A 104 -4.42 3.00 7.88
C ILE A 104 -4.02 1.52 7.96
N GLY A 105 -3.38 1.00 6.92
CA GLY A 105 -2.84 -0.37 6.90
C GLY A 105 -1.83 -0.65 8.02
N ILE A 106 -0.90 0.26 8.32
CA ILE A 106 0.03 0.10 9.45
C ILE A 106 -0.72 0.11 10.78
N VAL A 107 -1.65 1.05 10.97
CA VAL A 107 -2.47 1.12 12.19
C VAL A 107 -3.22 -0.20 12.41
N MET A 108 -3.85 -0.71 11.34
CA MET A 108 -4.52 -2.01 11.35
C MET A 108 -3.56 -3.13 11.76
N MET A 109 -2.39 -3.26 11.12
CA MET A 109 -1.40 -4.29 11.47
C MET A 109 -0.91 -4.19 12.92
N LYS A 110 -0.73 -2.96 13.44
CA LYS A 110 -0.35 -2.71 14.83
C LYS A 110 -1.40 -3.19 15.82
N LEU A 111 -2.68 -2.97 15.53
CA LEU A 111 -3.78 -3.47 16.35
C LEU A 111 -3.88 -5.00 16.24
N LEU A 112 -3.78 -5.55 15.03
CA LEU A 112 -3.80 -6.99 14.79
C LEU A 112 -2.66 -7.75 15.47
N SER A 113 -1.50 -7.14 15.68
CA SER A 113 -0.34 -7.78 16.31
C SER A 113 -0.49 -7.95 17.82
N VAL A 114 -1.29 -7.10 18.47
CA VAL A 114 -1.58 -7.19 19.92
C VAL A 114 -2.86 -7.97 20.22
N THR A 115 -3.76 -8.10 19.23
CA THR A 115 -5.01 -8.84 19.34
C THR A 115 -4.83 -10.35 19.14
N ARG A 116 -5.39 -11.16 20.04
CA ARG A 116 -5.34 -12.64 19.95
C ARG A 116 -6.57 -13.26 19.30
N LEU A 117 -7.76 -12.73 19.59
CA LEU A 117 -9.03 -13.33 19.19
C LEU A 117 -9.41 -12.99 17.73
N TRP A 118 -9.86 -13.98 16.97
CA TRP A 118 -10.29 -13.79 15.58
C TRP A 118 -11.48 -12.84 15.39
N PRO A 119 -12.51 -12.83 16.26
CA PRO A 119 -13.61 -11.87 16.15
C PRO A 119 -13.14 -10.42 16.26
N GLU A 120 -12.20 -10.13 17.17
CA GLU A 120 -11.61 -8.80 17.33
C GLU A 120 -10.78 -8.40 16.09
N LYS A 121 -10.03 -9.34 15.51
CA LYS A 121 -9.30 -9.09 14.26
C LYS A 121 -10.23 -8.76 13.09
N ALA A 122 -11.36 -9.47 13.00
CA ALA A 122 -12.38 -9.17 12.00
C ALA A 122 -13.00 -7.79 12.22
N ALA A 123 -13.28 -7.41 13.47
CA ALA A 123 -13.77 -6.07 13.80
C ALA A 123 -12.76 -4.97 13.43
N ILE A 124 -11.48 -5.15 13.73
CA ILE A 124 -10.40 -4.24 13.36
C ILE A 124 -10.32 -4.09 11.84
N LEU A 125 -10.39 -5.19 11.08
CA LEU A 125 -10.39 -5.17 9.63
C LEU A 125 -11.58 -4.38 9.07
N ILE A 126 -12.79 -4.67 9.55
CA ILE A 126 -14.02 -3.98 9.11
C ILE A 126 -13.93 -2.49 9.41
N LEU A 127 -13.45 -2.11 10.60
CA LEU A 127 -13.27 -0.71 10.98
C LEU A 127 -12.24 0.00 10.09
N ALA A 128 -11.11 -0.64 9.80
CA ALA A 128 -10.09 -0.09 8.92
C ALA A 128 -10.60 0.08 7.47
N MET A 129 -11.35 -0.90 6.97
CA MET A 129 -12.00 -0.83 5.66
C MET A 129 -13.03 0.30 5.60
N TRP A 130 -13.87 0.43 6.62
CA TRP A 130 -14.85 1.51 6.74
C TRP A 130 -14.16 2.87 6.77
N LEU A 131 -13.12 3.03 7.59
CA LEU A 131 -12.35 4.27 7.68
C LEU A 131 -11.73 4.66 6.33
N ALA A 132 -11.15 3.71 5.60
CA ALA A 132 -10.58 3.97 4.28
C ALA A 132 -11.63 4.44 3.26
N VAL A 133 -12.86 3.90 3.32
CA VAL A 133 -13.97 4.33 2.47
C VAL A 133 -14.49 5.72 2.86
N VAL A 134 -14.65 5.99 4.15
CA VAL A 134 -15.12 7.30 4.65
C VAL A 134 -14.13 8.40 4.31
N LEU A 135 -12.83 8.14 4.46
CA LEU A 135 -11.75 9.06 4.09
C LEU A 135 -11.48 9.10 2.57
N ARG A 136 -12.18 8.30 1.77
CA ARG A 136 -12.06 8.25 0.30
C ARG A 136 -10.60 8.11 -0.15
N THR A 137 -9.89 7.16 0.44
CA THR A 137 -8.49 6.92 0.08
C THR A 137 -8.39 6.23 -1.29
N ASP A 138 -7.31 6.47 -2.03
CA ASP A 138 -7.10 6.04 -3.43
C ASP A 138 -7.52 4.58 -3.73
N TYR A 139 -7.22 3.64 -2.81
CA TYR A 139 -7.55 2.22 -2.95
C TYR A 139 -8.68 1.71 -2.03
N ASN A 140 -9.25 2.60 -1.21
CA ASN A 140 -10.39 2.33 -0.32
C ASN A 140 -10.23 1.00 0.47
N PHE A 141 -11.34 0.30 0.72
CA PHE A 141 -11.36 -0.99 1.41
C PHE A 141 -10.53 -2.07 0.73
N ARG A 142 -10.36 -2.02 -0.60
CA ARG A 142 -9.60 -3.03 -1.37
C ARG A 142 -8.14 -3.00 -0.96
N GLY A 143 -7.59 -1.79 -0.78
CA GLY A 143 -6.23 -1.61 -0.32
C GLY A 143 -5.99 -2.20 1.07
N ILE A 144 -6.89 -1.93 2.00
CA ILE A 144 -6.84 -2.48 3.36
C ILE A 144 -6.93 -4.01 3.36
N LEU A 145 -7.83 -4.56 2.54
CA LEU A 145 -7.98 -6.01 2.39
C LEU A 145 -6.71 -6.68 1.86
N LEU A 146 -6.05 -6.08 0.86
CA LEU A 146 -4.80 -6.61 0.34
C LEU A 146 -3.68 -6.59 1.39
N ILE A 147 -3.53 -5.48 2.13
CA ILE A 147 -2.55 -5.38 3.23
C ILE A 147 -2.83 -6.45 4.29
N PHE A 148 -4.09 -6.66 4.64
CA PHE A 148 -4.50 -7.69 5.60
C PHE A 148 -4.12 -9.10 5.11
N MET A 149 -4.43 -9.43 3.86
CA MET A 149 -4.07 -10.74 3.27
C MET A 149 -2.56 -10.95 3.28
N LEU A 150 -1.78 -9.97 2.83
CA LEU A 150 -0.32 -10.06 2.83
C LEU A 150 0.25 -10.20 4.24
N TYR A 151 -0.31 -9.51 5.23
CA TYR A 151 0.12 -9.58 6.62
C TYR A 151 -0.17 -10.94 7.28
N VAL A 152 -1.37 -11.48 7.06
CA VAL A 152 -1.80 -12.78 7.63
C VAL A 152 -1.10 -13.95 6.94
N PHE A 153 -0.95 -13.90 5.62
CA PHE A 153 -0.34 -14.96 4.83
C PHE A 153 1.18 -14.79 4.61
N ARG A 154 1.85 -13.87 5.33
CA ARG A 154 3.29 -13.60 5.14
C ARG A 154 4.19 -14.85 5.23
N GLU A 155 3.84 -15.80 6.10
CA GLU A 155 4.59 -17.05 6.27
C GLU A 155 4.35 -18.03 5.10
N GLN A 156 3.20 -17.91 4.44
CA GLN A 156 2.78 -18.73 3.32
C GLN A 156 3.00 -17.96 2.01
N LYS A 157 4.27 -17.88 1.58
CA LYS A 157 4.73 -17.10 0.42
C LYS A 157 3.88 -17.27 -0.84
N PHE A 158 3.35 -18.48 -1.09
CA PHE A 158 2.47 -18.76 -2.22
C PHE A 158 1.13 -18.02 -2.11
N LEU A 159 0.47 -18.04 -0.96
CA LEU A 159 -0.80 -17.33 -0.73
C LEU A 159 -0.62 -15.82 -0.73
N ALA A 160 0.47 -15.31 -0.18
CA ALA A 160 0.81 -13.89 -0.26
C ALA A 160 1.03 -13.46 -1.73
N ALA A 161 1.77 -14.25 -2.51
CA ALA A 161 1.97 -14.01 -3.93
C ALA A 161 0.67 -14.09 -4.73
N ALA A 162 -0.19 -15.07 -4.43
CA ALA A 162 -1.51 -15.21 -5.06
C ALA A 162 -2.42 -14.02 -4.75
N ALA A 163 -2.46 -13.56 -3.49
CA ALA A 163 -3.23 -12.37 -3.10
C ALA A 163 -2.73 -11.11 -3.84
N GLY A 164 -1.42 -10.94 -3.99
CA GLY A 164 -0.84 -9.85 -4.80
C GLY A 164 -1.14 -9.98 -6.29
N GLY A 165 -1.12 -11.20 -6.84
CA GLY A 165 -1.43 -11.47 -8.24
C GLY A 165 -2.91 -11.33 -8.60
N LEU A 166 -3.82 -11.61 -7.67
CA LEU A 166 -5.27 -11.46 -7.83
C LEU A 166 -5.76 -10.01 -7.67
N TRP A 167 -4.86 -9.05 -7.50
CA TRP A 167 -5.19 -7.63 -7.34
C TRP A 167 -5.80 -6.95 -8.60
N ASN A 168 -5.59 -7.53 -9.78
CA ASN A 168 -5.95 -6.90 -11.07
C ASN A 168 -7.45 -6.99 -11.38
#